data_AF-A0A182U9W2-F1
#
_entry.id   AF-A0A182U9W2-F1
#
_cell.length_a   1.000
_cell.length_b   1.000
_cell.length_c   1.000
_cell.angle_alpha   90.00
_cell.angle_beta   90.00
_cell.angle_gamma   90.00
#
_symmetry.space_group_name_H-M   'P 1'
#
loop_
_entity.id
_entity.type
_entity.pdbx_description
1 polymer ?
#
loop_
_entity_poly.entity_id
_entity_poly.type
_entity_poly.pdbx_seq_one_letter_code
_entity_poly.pdbx_strand_id
1 'polypeptide(L)'
;MAGRRVKNYDSRYQQQPAHELGFGYYYQGDIMLPTEPKSQDRLSVAEEHTSTVWPNAIVPYYITPNAFTPNEIRIIERAMQVFHAKTCVRFVPRTPDTPYYVQITNRPAGCYASVGRVQDNNQNVMNLQAPGCLAGGTPMHEMMHILGFLHEVSRPDRDDYIYVNRSALEPRYQTESFYRNNFAKFERDIETYNIDYNYGSIMHYTRYAGARDRKYPVLVNLKPYDEPDFGNTTLSPSDIESIQFRYCRNASGLFWLNPFQLLTTTFLGTRHSSRLRG
;
A
#
# COMPACT_ATOMS: atom_id res chain seq x y z
N MET A 1 4.38 22.43 -2.19
CA MET A 1 4.94 21.28 -1.44
C MET A 1 3.79 20.38 -1.05
N ALA A 2 3.93 19.06 -1.18
CA ALA A 2 2.88 18.07 -0.89
C ALA A 2 2.27 18.28 0.51
N GLY A 3 3.10 18.57 1.52
CA GLY A 3 2.63 18.80 2.88
C GLY A 3 1.66 19.98 3.07
N ARG A 4 1.70 21.00 2.20
CA ARG A 4 0.70 22.09 2.24
C ARG A 4 -0.70 21.61 1.83
N ARG A 5 -0.78 20.59 0.96
CA ARG A 5 -2.05 20.07 0.42
C ARG A 5 -2.80 19.22 1.45
N VAL A 6 -2.07 18.55 2.35
CA VAL A 6 -2.66 17.68 3.39
C VAL A 6 -2.84 18.36 4.75
N LYS A 7 -2.28 19.56 4.96
CA LYS A 7 -2.28 20.26 6.26
C LYS A 7 -3.68 20.54 6.81
N ASN A 8 -4.60 20.91 5.92
CA ASN A 8 -6.00 21.22 6.28
C ASN A 8 -6.94 20.18 5.71
N TYR A 9 -6.46 18.94 5.53
CA TYR A 9 -7.25 17.91 4.88
C TYR A 9 -8.41 17.47 5.76
N ASP A 10 -9.59 17.29 5.15
CA ASP A 10 -10.79 16.78 5.81
C ASP A 10 -11.53 15.85 4.85
N SER A 11 -11.57 14.56 5.20
CA SER A 11 -12.18 13.51 4.39
C SER A 11 -13.68 13.67 4.19
N ARG A 12 -14.35 14.54 4.96
CA ARG A 12 -15.77 14.88 4.74
C ARG A 12 -15.99 15.74 3.50
N TYR A 13 -14.97 16.52 3.11
CA TYR A 13 -15.06 17.46 2.00
C TYR A 13 -14.14 17.07 0.83
N GLN A 14 -13.06 16.34 1.11
CA GLN A 14 -12.11 15.89 0.11
C GLN A 14 -12.28 14.39 -0.13
N GLN A 15 -12.79 14.05 -1.32
CA GLN A 15 -13.04 12.67 -1.72
C GLN A 15 -11.77 11.94 -2.18
N GLN A 16 -10.73 12.67 -2.59
CA GLN A 16 -9.46 12.09 -2.99
C GLN A 16 -8.66 11.65 -1.75
N PRO A 17 -8.01 10.47 -1.77
CA PRO A 17 -7.10 10.06 -0.71
C PRO A 17 -5.94 11.05 -0.53
N ALA A 18 -5.45 11.16 0.71
CA ALA A 18 -4.41 12.14 1.03
C ALA A 18 -3.05 11.82 0.38
N HIS A 19 -2.77 10.54 0.10
CA HIS A 19 -1.51 10.11 -0.52
C HIS A 19 -1.38 10.54 -1.99
N GLU A 20 -2.47 10.57 -2.75
CA GLU A 20 -2.48 11.12 -4.13
C GLU A 20 -2.16 12.63 -4.20
N LEU A 21 -2.26 13.36 -3.09
CA LEU A 21 -1.93 14.79 -3.05
C LEU A 21 -0.42 15.06 -3.19
N GLY A 22 0.43 14.04 -3.13
CA GLY A 22 1.86 14.20 -3.36
C GLY A 22 2.30 14.21 -4.83
N PHE A 23 1.37 14.06 -5.80
CA PHE A 23 1.69 14.17 -7.22
C PHE A 23 2.50 15.41 -7.60
N GLY A 24 3.64 15.16 -8.24
CA GLY A 24 4.65 16.16 -8.61
C GLY A 24 5.73 16.41 -7.56
N TYR A 25 5.72 15.67 -6.45
CA TYR A 25 6.76 15.73 -5.41
C TYR A 25 7.44 14.39 -5.15
N TYR A 26 6.67 13.30 -5.13
CA TYR A 26 7.16 11.93 -4.97
C TYR A 26 6.94 11.13 -6.25
N TYR A 27 7.72 10.06 -6.43
CA TYR A 27 7.46 9.10 -7.50
C TYR A 27 6.07 8.51 -7.29
N GLN A 28 5.25 8.43 -8.33
CA GLN A 28 3.89 7.94 -8.21
C GLN A 28 3.04 8.61 -7.10
N GLY A 29 3.37 9.85 -6.74
CA GLY A 29 2.61 10.63 -5.77
C GLY A 29 3.04 10.46 -4.32
N ASP A 30 3.50 9.29 -3.89
CA ASP A 30 3.80 8.97 -2.48
C ASP A 30 4.96 7.97 -2.28
N ILE A 31 5.65 7.54 -3.35
CA ILE A 31 6.82 6.67 -3.22
C ILE A 31 8.07 7.53 -3.03
N MET A 32 8.73 7.34 -1.88
CA MET A 32 10.06 7.87 -1.62
C MET A 32 11.11 6.97 -2.27
N LEU A 33 11.73 7.46 -3.34
CA LEU A 33 12.88 6.79 -3.95
C LEU A 33 14.14 6.99 -3.07
N PRO A 34 15.03 5.97 -2.99
CA PRO A 34 16.36 6.12 -2.43
C PRO A 34 17.09 7.33 -3.03
N THR A 35 17.70 8.15 -2.18
CA THR A 35 18.48 9.30 -2.63
C THR A 35 19.88 8.86 -3.07
N GLU A 36 20.04 8.47 -4.33
CA GLU A 36 21.36 8.49 -5.01
C GLU A 36 21.42 9.70 -5.98
N PRO A 37 22.61 10.30 -6.20
CA PRO A 37 22.69 11.69 -6.64
C PRO A 37 22.28 11.89 -8.10
N LYS A 38 21.43 12.89 -8.32
CA LYS A 38 21.30 13.72 -9.53
C LYS A 38 21.73 13.04 -10.85
N SER A 39 20.88 12.18 -11.40
CA SER A 39 20.73 12.12 -12.85
C SER A 39 19.26 12.29 -13.19
N GLN A 40 18.98 13.20 -14.11
CA GLN A 40 17.64 13.68 -14.46
C GLN A 40 16.79 12.64 -15.20
N ASP A 41 17.22 11.39 -15.31
CA ASP A 41 16.58 10.37 -16.15
C ASP A 41 16.74 8.92 -15.62
N ARG A 42 16.14 8.60 -14.47
CA ARG A 42 15.82 7.20 -14.10
C ARG A 42 14.31 7.17 -13.82
N LEU A 43 13.41 6.76 -14.72
CA LEU A 43 13.31 5.51 -15.49
C LEU A 43 13.53 4.30 -14.60
N SER A 44 12.40 3.64 -14.29
CA SER A 44 12.24 2.46 -13.44
C SER A 44 12.81 2.61 -12.02
N VAL A 45 12.13 1.97 -11.06
CA VAL A 45 12.77 1.61 -9.80
C VAL A 45 14.00 0.80 -10.22
N ALA A 46 15.19 1.38 -10.11
CA ALA A 46 16.40 0.71 -10.55
C ALA A 46 16.44 -0.67 -9.87
N GLU A 47 16.57 -1.73 -10.67
CA GLU A 47 16.72 -3.15 -10.25
C GLU A 47 17.83 -3.35 -9.20
N GLU A 48 18.67 -2.34 -9.02
CA GLU A 48 19.82 -2.34 -8.13
C GLU A 48 19.54 -1.80 -6.72
N HIS A 49 18.36 -1.20 -6.46
CA HIS A 49 17.96 -0.92 -5.09
C HIS A 49 17.45 -2.21 -4.45
N THR A 50 18.30 -2.78 -3.58
CA THR A 50 18.13 -3.99 -2.78
C THR A 50 16.98 -3.89 -1.77
N SER A 51 15.80 -3.48 -2.21
CA SER A 51 14.59 -3.57 -1.43
C SER A 51 14.23 -5.05 -1.26
N THR A 52 14.38 -5.52 -0.03
CA THR A 52 14.11 -6.90 0.34
C THR A 52 12.81 -6.99 1.13
N VAL A 53 12.27 -8.19 1.27
CA VAL A 53 11.21 -8.45 2.24
C VAL A 53 11.73 -8.24 3.67
N TRP A 54 10.83 -7.86 4.57
CA TRP A 54 11.11 -7.85 6.01
C TRP A 54 11.20 -9.29 6.54
N PRO A 55 12.32 -9.68 7.17
CA PRO A 55 12.50 -11.06 7.64
C PRO A 55 11.39 -11.52 8.59
N ASN A 56 10.96 -12.77 8.43
CA ASN A 56 9.94 -13.42 9.26
C ASN A 56 8.59 -12.67 9.29
N ALA A 57 8.31 -11.83 8.29
CA ALA A 57 7.14 -10.96 8.26
C ALA A 57 7.06 -9.99 9.46
N ILE A 58 8.17 -9.73 10.13
CA ILE A 58 8.25 -8.78 11.25
C ILE A 58 8.76 -7.44 10.72
N VAL A 59 7.98 -6.38 10.93
CA VAL A 59 8.33 -5.01 10.57
C VAL A 59 8.56 -4.21 11.85
N PRO A 60 9.80 -4.10 12.33
CA PRO A 60 10.09 -3.23 13.46
C PRO A 60 9.85 -1.77 13.08
N TYR A 61 9.25 -0.99 13.98
CA TYR A 61 8.99 0.43 13.75
C TYR A 61 9.44 1.30 14.92
N TYR A 62 9.69 2.56 14.61
CA TYR A 62 9.96 3.62 15.56
C TYR A 62 9.09 4.83 15.22
N ILE A 63 8.15 5.16 16.10
CA ILE A 63 7.37 6.39 15.98
C ILE A 63 8.20 7.53 16.57
N THR A 64 8.39 8.59 15.78
CA THR A 64 9.15 9.77 16.22
C THR A 64 8.53 10.35 17.51
N PRO A 65 9.31 10.54 18.59
CA PRO A 65 8.79 11.06 19.85
C PRO A 65 8.09 12.39 19.67
N ASN A 66 6.93 12.57 20.32
CA ASN A 66 6.11 13.78 20.28
C ASN A 66 5.66 14.23 18.89
N ALA A 67 5.86 13.42 17.84
CA ALA A 67 5.42 13.75 16.49
C ALA A 67 3.91 13.60 16.29
N PHE A 68 3.26 12.77 17.12
CA PHE A 68 1.84 12.46 17.05
C PHE A 68 1.21 12.60 18.44
N THR A 69 -0.05 13.04 18.46
CA THR A 69 -0.89 12.98 19.66
C THR A 69 -1.26 11.53 19.99
N PRO A 70 -1.69 11.22 21.24
CA PRO A 70 -2.13 9.87 21.59
C PRO A 70 -3.29 9.35 20.72
N ASN A 71 -4.16 10.24 20.24
CA ASN A 71 -5.25 9.84 19.35
C ASN A 71 -4.76 9.45 17.95
N GLU A 72 -3.79 10.19 17.42
CA GLU A 72 -3.18 9.90 16.12
C GLU A 72 -2.37 8.60 16.16
N ILE A 73 -1.65 8.34 17.25
CA ILE A 73 -0.97 7.05 17.48
C ILE A 73 -1.98 5.89 17.44
N ARG A 74 -3.14 6.02 18.08
CA ARG A 74 -4.20 4.99 18.03
C ARG A 74 -4.71 4.72 16.60
N ILE A 75 -4.71 5.72 15.72
CA ILE A 75 -5.11 5.52 14.31
C ILE A 75 -4.07 4.66 13.60
N ILE A 76 -2.78 4.96 13.79
CA ILE A 76 -1.66 4.18 13.23
C ILE A 76 -1.70 2.74 13.76
N GLU A 77 -1.89 2.56 15.08
CA GLU A 77 -2.00 1.23 15.69
C GLU A 77 -3.21 0.44 15.17
N ARG A 78 -4.37 1.09 14.97
CA ARG A 78 -5.55 0.44 14.37
C ARG A 78 -5.28 -0.02 12.95
N ALA A 79 -4.55 0.76 12.14
CA ALA A 79 -4.13 0.33 10.82
C ALA A 79 -3.22 -0.92 10.89
N MET A 80 -2.24 -0.94 11.81
CA MET A 80 -1.40 -2.13 12.05
C MET A 80 -2.22 -3.36 12.44
N GLN A 81 -3.26 -3.19 13.27
CA GLN A 81 -4.14 -4.29 13.71
C GLN A 81 -4.88 -4.96 12.54
N VAL A 82 -5.19 -4.24 11.46
CA VAL A 82 -5.80 -4.84 10.26
C VAL A 82 -4.86 -5.88 9.64
N PHE A 83 -3.56 -5.57 9.54
CA PHE A 83 -2.56 -6.52 9.06
C PHE A 83 -2.40 -7.70 10.03
N HIS A 84 -2.36 -7.43 11.35
CA HIS A 84 -2.22 -8.47 12.38
C HIS A 84 -3.36 -9.49 12.33
N ALA A 85 -4.59 -9.01 12.10
CA ALA A 85 -5.78 -9.84 12.07
C ALA A 85 -5.90 -10.68 10.79
N LYS A 86 -5.47 -10.15 9.65
CA LYS A 86 -5.73 -10.74 8.32
C LYS A 86 -4.52 -11.47 7.70
N THR A 87 -3.32 -11.26 8.23
CA THR A 87 -2.06 -11.78 7.65
C THR A 87 -1.09 -12.27 8.73
N CYS A 88 0.05 -12.82 8.33
CA CYS A 88 1.16 -13.14 9.23
C CYS A 88 2.05 -11.94 9.57
N VAL A 89 1.91 -10.80 8.88
CA VAL A 89 2.75 -9.62 9.09
C VAL A 89 2.54 -9.04 10.48
N ARG A 90 3.64 -8.69 11.17
CA ARG A 90 3.61 -8.07 12.49
C ARG A 90 4.46 -6.81 12.51
N PHE A 91 3.79 -5.67 12.58
CA PHE A 91 4.41 -4.41 13.01
C PHE A 91 4.68 -4.47 14.52
N VAL A 92 5.94 -4.29 14.92
CA VAL A 92 6.37 -4.34 16.32
C VAL A 92 7.23 -3.13 16.68
N PRO A 93 7.14 -2.56 17.89
CA PRO A 93 8.09 -1.54 18.32
C PRO A 93 9.51 -2.08 18.25
N ARG A 94 10.45 -1.28 17.72
CA ARG A 94 11.86 -1.67 17.71
C ARG A 94 12.41 -1.79 19.12
N THR A 95 13.37 -2.67 19.29
CA THR A 95 14.25 -2.73 20.45
C THR A 95 15.54 -1.94 20.20
N PRO A 96 16.38 -1.67 21.23
CA PRO A 96 17.67 -1.02 21.03
C PRO A 96 18.63 -1.77 20.09
N ASP A 97 18.53 -3.10 20.03
CA ASP A 97 19.35 -3.99 19.20
C ASP A 97 18.76 -4.27 17.82
N THR A 98 17.56 -3.75 17.51
CA THR A 98 16.95 -3.91 16.18
C THR A 98 17.80 -3.17 15.12
N PRO A 99 18.42 -3.88 14.16
CA PRO A 99 19.34 -3.25 13.21
C PRO A 99 18.62 -2.41 12.16
N TYR A 100 17.46 -2.88 11.68
CA TYR A 100 16.68 -2.22 10.65
C TYR A 100 15.22 -2.06 11.07
N TYR A 101 14.67 -0.86 10.90
CA TYR A 101 13.31 -0.53 11.30
C TYR A 101 12.75 0.61 10.45
N VAL A 102 11.43 0.73 10.45
CA VAL A 102 10.72 1.82 9.78
C VAL A 102 10.63 3.03 10.70
N GLN A 103 11.06 4.20 10.21
CA GLN A 103 10.86 5.47 10.88
C GLN A 103 9.48 6.03 10.51
N ILE A 104 8.57 6.08 11.48
CA ILE A 104 7.25 6.68 11.32
C ILE A 104 7.33 8.14 11.77
N THR A 105 7.04 9.07 10.85
CA THR A 105 7.27 10.50 11.01
C THR A 105 6.03 11.33 10.69
N ASN A 106 5.93 12.54 11.26
CA ASN A 106 4.85 13.51 11.01
C ASN A 106 5.43 14.85 10.50
N ARG A 107 6.25 14.80 9.47
CA ARG A 107 6.86 15.99 8.87
C ARG A 107 5.83 16.71 7.99
N PRO A 108 5.93 18.04 7.82
CA PRO A 108 5.06 18.83 6.94
C PRO A 108 5.39 18.59 5.44
N ALA A 109 5.40 17.32 5.03
CA ALA A 109 5.90 16.84 3.75
C ALA A 109 4.86 16.04 2.94
N GLY A 110 3.71 15.65 3.51
CA GLY A 110 2.69 14.87 2.81
C GLY A 110 2.59 13.43 3.33
N CYS A 111 1.99 12.56 2.54
CA CYS A 111 1.97 11.12 2.80
C CYS A 111 2.97 10.48 1.84
N TYR A 112 3.89 9.68 2.36
CA TYR A 112 4.81 8.90 1.55
C TYR A 112 5.45 7.78 2.35
N ALA A 113 5.93 6.77 1.64
CA ALA A 113 6.74 5.71 2.20
C ALA A 113 7.85 5.25 1.23
N SER A 114 8.90 4.68 1.79
CA SER A 114 9.82 3.83 1.04
C SER A 114 9.16 2.50 0.68
N VAL A 115 9.68 1.85 -0.36
CA VAL A 115 9.18 0.55 -0.80
C VAL A 115 10.04 -0.58 -0.24
N GLY A 116 9.45 -1.46 0.57
CA GLY A 116 10.10 -2.63 1.17
C GLY A 116 11.17 -2.29 2.23
N ARG A 117 12.13 -3.21 2.43
CA ARG A 117 13.21 -3.07 3.42
C ARG A 117 14.55 -2.79 2.75
N VAL A 118 15.15 -1.67 3.10
CA VAL A 118 16.53 -1.31 2.76
C VAL A 118 17.44 -1.53 3.97
N GLN A 119 18.70 -1.88 3.73
CA GLN A 119 19.72 -1.99 4.79
C GLN A 119 20.28 -0.61 5.24
N ASP A 120 19.42 0.41 5.27
CA ASP A 120 19.69 1.76 5.74
C ASP A 120 18.41 2.35 6.36
N ASN A 121 18.44 2.64 7.66
CA ASN A 121 17.28 3.18 8.37
C ASN A 121 16.88 4.57 7.91
N ASN A 122 17.79 5.34 7.31
CA ASN A 122 17.46 6.65 6.74
C ASN A 122 16.57 6.54 5.50
N GLN A 123 16.52 5.36 4.90
CA GLN A 123 15.71 5.07 3.72
C GLN A 123 14.42 4.33 4.06
N ASN A 124 14.36 3.61 5.19
CA ASN A 124 13.13 2.97 5.67
C ASN A 124 12.22 3.99 6.37
N VAL A 125 11.51 4.84 5.61
CA VAL A 125 10.72 5.95 6.15
C VAL A 125 9.28 5.85 5.71
N MET A 126 8.36 6.12 6.64
CA MET A 126 6.94 6.35 6.39
C MET A 126 6.55 7.67 7.04
N ASN A 127 6.12 8.64 6.24
CA ASN A 127 5.65 9.94 6.73
C ASN A 127 4.13 10.02 6.65
N LEU A 128 3.48 10.17 7.81
CA LEU A 128 2.04 10.30 7.93
C LEU A 128 1.72 11.70 8.45
N GLN A 129 1.78 12.71 7.56
CA GLN A 129 1.45 14.07 7.97
C GLN A 129 -0.01 14.21 8.42
N ALA A 130 -0.21 14.53 9.69
CA ALA A 130 -1.53 14.79 10.25
C ALA A 130 -2.11 16.15 9.78
N PRO A 131 -3.45 16.28 9.69
CA PRO A 131 -4.43 15.21 9.88
C PRO A 131 -4.62 14.33 8.63
N GLY A 132 -4.22 14.80 7.45
CA GLY A 132 -4.61 14.17 6.18
C GLY A 132 -4.15 12.73 6.00
N CYS A 133 -2.90 12.42 6.29
CA CYS A 133 -2.36 11.08 6.10
C CYS A 133 -2.82 10.07 7.16
N LEU A 134 -3.62 10.52 8.13
CA LEU A 134 -4.27 9.66 9.14
C LEU A 134 -5.76 9.45 8.83
N ALA A 135 -6.22 9.87 7.66
CA ALA A 135 -7.60 9.68 7.21
C ALA A 135 -7.76 8.47 6.29
N GLY A 136 -8.91 7.79 6.44
CA GLY A 136 -9.32 6.68 5.58
C GLY A 136 -8.31 5.52 5.58
N GLY A 137 -8.03 4.98 4.39
CA GLY A 137 -7.07 3.89 4.20
C GLY A 137 -5.59 4.33 4.12
N THR A 138 -5.30 5.63 4.18
CA THR A 138 -3.94 6.14 3.90
C THR A 138 -2.84 5.50 4.76
N PRO A 139 -2.99 5.34 6.10
CA PRO A 139 -1.96 4.65 6.88
C PRO A 139 -1.71 3.20 6.42
N MET A 140 -2.75 2.47 6.00
CA MET A 140 -2.61 1.10 5.50
C MET A 140 -1.98 1.06 4.11
N HIS A 141 -2.27 2.04 3.25
CA HIS A 141 -1.62 2.21 1.95
C HIS A 141 -0.10 2.39 2.11
N GLU A 142 0.31 3.32 2.98
CA GLU A 142 1.74 3.55 3.22
C GLU A 142 2.42 2.34 3.87
N MET A 143 1.69 1.57 4.71
CA MET A 143 2.18 0.29 5.24
C MET A 143 2.36 -0.77 4.15
N MET A 144 1.53 -0.80 3.11
CA MET A 144 1.70 -1.70 1.96
C MET A 144 2.98 -1.35 1.18
N HIS A 145 3.29 -0.08 0.98
CA HIS A 145 4.58 0.33 0.42
C HIS A 145 5.76 -0.17 1.26
N ILE A 146 5.69 -0.03 2.58
CA ILE A 146 6.71 -0.58 3.49
C ILE A 146 6.88 -2.10 3.36
N LEU A 147 5.84 -2.83 2.95
CA LEU A 147 5.90 -4.27 2.65
C LEU A 147 6.41 -4.60 1.23
N GLY A 148 6.69 -3.57 0.43
CA GLY A 148 7.23 -3.70 -0.91
C GLY A 148 6.17 -3.78 -2.01
N PHE A 149 4.91 -3.43 -1.71
CA PHE A 149 3.87 -3.34 -2.73
C PHE A 149 3.93 -1.98 -3.44
N LEU A 150 3.74 -2.02 -4.74
CA LEU A 150 3.68 -0.85 -5.62
C LEU A 150 2.23 -0.63 -6.07
N HIS A 151 1.98 0.45 -6.79
CA HIS A 151 0.62 0.75 -7.24
C HIS A 151 0.10 -0.22 -8.29
N GLU A 152 -1.18 -0.59 -8.13
CA GLU A 152 -1.90 -1.48 -9.04
C GLU A 152 -1.98 -0.88 -10.46
N VAL A 153 -2.13 0.45 -10.55
CA VAL A 153 -2.22 1.23 -11.81
C VAL A 153 -0.98 1.10 -12.71
N SER A 154 0.13 0.61 -12.17
CA SER A 154 1.41 0.45 -12.83
C SER A 154 1.77 -0.99 -13.13
N ARG A 155 0.87 -1.95 -12.88
CA ARG A 155 1.08 -3.34 -13.28
C ARG A 155 1.33 -3.48 -14.79
N PRO A 156 2.15 -4.45 -15.24
CA PRO A 156 2.42 -4.66 -16.66
C PRO A 156 1.17 -4.95 -17.51
N ASP A 157 0.18 -5.63 -16.91
CA ASP A 157 -1.10 -6.04 -17.51
C ASP A 157 -2.22 -4.99 -17.39
N ARG A 158 -1.96 -3.84 -16.75
CA ARG A 158 -3.00 -2.85 -16.44
C ARG A 158 -3.77 -2.33 -17.65
N ASP A 159 -3.16 -2.31 -18.84
CA ASP A 159 -3.82 -1.83 -20.08
C ASP A 159 -4.97 -2.75 -20.55
N ASP A 160 -5.08 -3.97 -20.00
CA ASP A 160 -6.25 -4.85 -20.22
C ASP A 160 -7.44 -4.45 -19.32
N TYR A 161 -7.21 -3.59 -18.33
CA TYR A 161 -8.17 -3.24 -17.28
C TYR A 161 -8.49 -1.75 -17.24
N ILE A 162 -7.53 -0.88 -17.53
CA ILE A 162 -7.73 0.57 -17.50
C ILE A 162 -7.14 1.26 -18.71
N TYR A 163 -7.77 2.37 -19.07
CA TYR A 163 -7.23 3.39 -19.96
C TYR A 163 -6.90 4.66 -19.16
N VAL A 164 -5.72 5.23 -19.38
CA VAL A 164 -5.30 6.51 -18.76
C VAL A 164 -5.62 7.67 -19.71
N ASN A 165 -6.71 8.37 -19.43
CA ASN A 165 -7.13 9.58 -20.15
C ASN A 165 -6.27 10.79 -19.73
N ARG A 166 -5.17 10.98 -20.43
CA ARG A 166 -4.21 12.05 -20.13
C ARG A 166 -4.78 13.46 -20.30
N SER A 167 -5.80 13.66 -21.13
CA SER A 167 -6.45 14.97 -21.30
C SER A 167 -7.34 15.38 -20.11
N ALA A 168 -7.72 14.43 -19.24
CA ALA A 168 -8.49 14.71 -18.03
C ALA A 168 -7.63 15.18 -16.85
N LEU A 169 -6.30 15.03 -16.94
CA LEU A 169 -5.36 15.52 -15.93
C LEU A 169 -5.43 17.04 -15.80
N GLU A 170 -5.12 17.56 -14.61
CA GLU A 170 -4.82 18.98 -14.40
C GLU A 170 -3.83 19.49 -15.47
N PRO A 171 -3.99 20.69 -16.04
CA PRO A 171 -3.15 21.16 -17.14
C PRO A 171 -1.64 21.09 -16.84
N ARG A 172 -1.24 21.35 -15.59
CA ARG A 172 0.17 21.25 -15.15
C ARG A 172 0.74 19.82 -15.14
N TYR A 173 -0.12 18.81 -15.19
CA TYR A 173 0.21 17.38 -15.18
C TYR A 173 0.15 16.75 -16.57
N GLN A 174 -0.26 17.50 -17.60
CA GLN A 174 -0.32 17.02 -18.99
C GLN A 174 1.06 17.06 -19.67
N THR A 175 2.08 16.48 -19.02
CA THR A 175 3.44 16.36 -19.56
C THR A 175 3.85 14.90 -19.65
N GLU A 176 4.81 14.58 -20.52
CA GLU A 176 5.34 13.21 -20.54
C GLU A 176 6.09 12.84 -19.28
N SER A 177 6.85 13.77 -18.70
CA SER A 177 7.56 13.51 -17.45
C SER A 177 6.60 13.15 -16.32
N PHE A 178 5.47 13.85 -16.21
CA PHE A 178 4.46 13.54 -15.21
C PHE A 178 3.83 12.17 -15.47
N TYR A 179 3.44 11.88 -16.71
CA TYR A 179 2.87 10.57 -17.06
C TYR A 179 3.85 9.43 -16.73
N ARG A 180 5.12 9.55 -17.16
CA ARG A 180 6.15 8.54 -16.91
C ARG A 180 6.40 8.30 -15.42
N ASN A 181 6.37 9.36 -14.61
CA ASN A 181 6.64 9.25 -13.18
C ASN A 181 5.45 8.78 -12.34
N ASN A 182 4.22 8.83 -12.87
CA ASN A 182 3.02 8.58 -12.06
C ASN A 182 2.09 7.47 -12.61
N PHE A 183 2.16 7.19 -13.91
CA PHE A 183 1.24 6.27 -14.60
C PHE A 183 1.95 5.28 -15.54
N ALA A 184 3.28 5.33 -15.67
CA ALA A 184 4.01 4.32 -16.42
C ALA A 184 3.84 2.95 -15.76
N LYS A 185 3.77 1.93 -16.60
CA LYS A 185 3.85 0.54 -16.16
C LYS A 185 5.27 0.22 -15.76
N PHE A 186 5.42 -0.69 -14.81
CA PHE A 186 6.72 -1.28 -14.52
C PHE A 186 7.16 -2.15 -15.70
N GLU A 187 8.47 -2.24 -15.89
CA GLU A 187 9.04 -3.17 -16.87
C GLU A 187 8.77 -4.62 -16.44
N ARG A 188 8.96 -5.57 -17.36
CA ARG A 188 8.74 -7.00 -17.07
C ARG A 188 9.66 -7.38 -15.90
N ASP A 189 9.18 -8.27 -15.02
CA ASP A 189 9.83 -8.76 -13.78
C ASP A 189 9.15 -8.35 -12.46
N ILE A 190 7.97 -7.74 -12.50
CA ILE A 190 7.09 -7.68 -11.32
C ILE A 190 6.27 -8.95 -11.19
N GLU A 191 6.48 -9.63 -10.07
CA GLU A 191 5.68 -10.78 -9.64
C GLU A 191 4.26 -10.33 -9.26
N THR A 192 3.27 -10.77 -10.03
CA THR A 192 1.85 -10.55 -9.73
C THR A 192 1.25 -11.66 -8.88
N TYR A 193 2.03 -12.71 -8.58
CA TYR A 193 1.60 -13.91 -7.87
C TYR A 193 0.44 -14.65 -8.54
N ASN A 194 0.22 -14.39 -9.84
CA ASN A 194 -0.95 -14.82 -10.59
C ASN A 194 -2.29 -14.38 -9.94
N ILE A 195 -2.27 -13.22 -9.26
CA ILE A 195 -3.44 -12.57 -8.70
C ILE A 195 -3.97 -11.56 -9.73
N ASP A 196 -5.27 -11.65 -9.99
CA ASP A 196 -5.97 -10.78 -10.95
C ASP A 196 -5.89 -9.31 -10.56
N TYR A 197 -5.92 -8.44 -11.56
CA TYR A 197 -5.95 -6.99 -11.37
C TYR A 197 -7.18 -6.57 -10.56
N ASN A 198 -6.99 -5.78 -9.51
CA ASN A 198 -8.08 -5.37 -8.62
C ASN A 198 -8.26 -3.85 -8.56
N TYR A 199 -9.33 -3.35 -9.18
CA TYR A 199 -9.75 -1.94 -9.09
C TYR A 199 -9.98 -1.44 -7.66
N GLY A 200 -10.37 -2.34 -6.74
CA GLY A 200 -10.61 -2.06 -5.33
C GLY A 200 -9.42 -2.36 -4.41
N SER A 201 -8.22 -2.59 -4.95
CA SER A 201 -7.00 -2.68 -4.14
C SER A 201 -6.76 -1.36 -3.41
N ILE A 202 -6.29 -1.41 -2.17
CA ILE A 202 -5.84 -0.20 -1.46
C ILE A 202 -4.66 0.50 -2.17
N MET A 203 -3.95 -0.22 -3.03
CA MET A 203 -2.83 0.27 -3.85
C MET A 203 -3.26 0.77 -5.23
N HIS A 204 -4.57 0.79 -5.52
CA HIS A 204 -5.08 1.38 -6.74
C HIS A 204 -5.42 2.86 -6.49
N TYR A 205 -4.94 3.75 -7.36
CA TYR A 205 -5.39 5.13 -7.40
C TYR A 205 -6.90 5.24 -7.62
N THR A 206 -7.51 6.34 -7.21
CA THR A 206 -8.87 6.70 -7.62
C THR A 206 -8.97 6.92 -9.13
N ARG A 207 -10.20 6.85 -9.66
CA ARG A 207 -10.54 7.25 -11.04
C ARG A 207 -10.08 8.66 -11.37
N TYR A 208 -9.95 9.52 -10.35
CA TYR A 208 -9.72 10.95 -10.47
C TYR A 208 -8.32 11.38 -10.05
N ALA A 209 -7.39 10.44 -9.89
CA ALA A 209 -6.01 10.72 -9.54
C ALA A 209 -5.37 11.73 -10.50
N GLY A 210 -5.08 12.93 -9.99
CA GLY A 210 -4.50 14.04 -10.76
C GLY A 210 -5.47 14.75 -11.72
N ALA A 211 -6.77 14.48 -11.64
CA ALA A 211 -7.80 15.08 -12.50
C ALA A 211 -7.97 16.57 -12.24
N ARG A 212 -8.24 17.33 -13.31
CA ARG A 212 -8.63 18.75 -13.22
C ARG A 212 -10.01 18.94 -12.61
N ASP A 213 -10.91 18.03 -12.95
CA ASP A 213 -12.32 18.09 -12.61
C ASP A 213 -12.82 16.65 -12.41
N ARG A 214 -13.49 16.40 -11.28
CA ARG A 214 -14.06 15.08 -10.95
C ARG A 214 -15.21 14.65 -11.87
N LYS A 215 -15.66 15.53 -12.77
CA LYS A 215 -16.57 15.14 -13.86
C LYS A 215 -15.89 14.24 -14.90
N TYR A 216 -14.57 14.34 -15.08
CA TYR A 216 -13.84 13.62 -16.11
C TYR A 216 -12.79 12.70 -15.47
N PRO A 217 -13.02 11.38 -15.43
CA PRO A 217 -12.05 10.45 -14.85
C PRO A 217 -10.76 10.39 -15.68
N VAL A 218 -9.62 10.30 -14.99
CA VAL A 218 -8.30 10.04 -15.56
C VAL A 218 -8.13 8.54 -15.80
N LEU A 219 -8.60 7.70 -14.89
CA LEU A 219 -8.57 6.24 -15.05
C LEU A 219 -9.96 5.74 -15.41
N VAL A 220 -10.08 5.11 -16.58
CA VAL A 220 -11.31 4.57 -17.12
C VAL A 220 -11.19 3.04 -17.13
N ASN A 221 -12.12 2.33 -16.50
CA ASN A 221 -12.14 0.86 -16.56
C ASN A 221 -12.58 0.36 -17.93
N LEU A 222 -11.90 -0.66 -18.43
CA LEU A 222 -12.20 -1.36 -19.69
C LEU A 222 -13.05 -2.62 -19.46
N LYS A 223 -13.00 -3.18 -18.25
CA LYS A 223 -13.85 -4.30 -17.80
C LYS A 223 -14.94 -3.80 -16.85
N PRO A 224 -16.08 -4.51 -16.70
CA PRO A 224 -17.15 -4.12 -15.80
C PRO A 224 -16.65 -3.92 -14.36
N TYR A 225 -17.02 -2.79 -13.76
CA TYR A 225 -16.74 -2.46 -12.37
C TYR A 225 -17.74 -1.40 -11.92
N ASP A 226 -18.63 -1.79 -11.02
CA ASP A 226 -19.86 -1.05 -10.70
C ASP A 226 -19.68 -0.07 -9.52
N GLU A 227 -18.54 -0.12 -8.84
CA GLU A 227 -18.27 0.81 -7.74
C GLU A 227 -17.96 2.22 -8.28
N PRO A 228 -18.38 3.27 -7.54
CA PRO A 228 -18.31 4.65 -8.00
C PRO A 228 -16.87 5.16 -8.18
N ASP A 229 -15.90 4.59 -7.46
CA ASP A 229 -14.50 4.94 -7.56
C ASP A 229 -13.60 3.70 -7.44
N PHE A 230 -12.35 3.84 -7.86
CA PHE A 230 -11.29 2.86 -7.64
C PHE A 230 -10.62 3.09 -6.27
N GLY A 231 -9.87 2.09 -5.82
CA GLY A 231 -9.25 2.10 -4.51
C GLY A 231 -10.21 1.67 -3.39
N ASN A 232 -9.67 1.54 -2.18
CA ASN A 232 -10.45 1.18 -0.99
C ASN A 232 -9.87 1.85 0.26
N THR A 233 -10.63 1.86 1.34
CA THR A 233 -10.21 2.40 2.65
C THR A 233 -9.66 1.31 3.59
N THR A 234 -9.60 0.06 3.14
CA THR A 234 -8.99 -1.08 3.84
C THR A 234 -8.41 -2.09 2.86
N LEU A 235 -7.65 -3.07 3.35
CA LEU A 235 -7.10 -4.15 2.54
C LEU A 235 -8.23 -4.97 1.89
N SER A 236 -8.20 -5.04 0.56
CA SER A 236 -9.04 -5.94 -0.23
C SER A 236 -8.60 -7.41 -0.07
N PRO A 237 -9.44 -8.38 -0.48
CA PRO A 237 -9.03 -9.79 -0.51
C PRO A 237 -7.74 -10.04 -1.30
N SER A 238 -7.54 -9.40 -2.46
CA SER A 238 -6.33 -9.56 -3.26
C SER A 238 -5.09 -8.92 -2.60
N ASP A 239 -5.25 -7.83 -1.86
CA ASP A 239 -4.14 -7.23 -1.09
C ASP A 239 -3.67 -8.21 0.00
N ILE A 240 -4.62 -8.83 0.71
CA ILE A 240 -4.34 -9.82 1.76
C ILE A 240 -3.65 -11.04 1.16
N GLU A 241 -4.16 -11.55 0.04
CA GLU A 241 -3.58 -12.68 -0.68
C GLU A 241 -2.15 -12.35 -1.12
N SER A 242 -1.92 -11.19 -1.72
CA SER A 242 -0.59 -10.74 -2.15
C SER A 242 0.40 -10.67 -0.98
N ILE A 243 -0.01 -10.13 0.18
CA ILE A 243 0.81 -10.15 1.40
C ILE A 243 1.12 -11.59 1.82
N GLN A 244 0.12 -12.47 1.81
CA GLN A 244 0.30 -13.86 2.21
C GLN A 244 1.27 -14.61 1.30
N PHE A 245 1.18 -14.42 -0.01
CA PHE A 245 2.12 -14.99 -0.98
C PHE A 245 3.55 -14.50 -0.73
N ARG A 246 3.70 -13.19 -0.51
CA ARG A 246 5.01 -12.54 -0.34
C ARG A 246 5.69 -12.87 0.99
N TYR A 247 4.92 -12.98 2.08
CA TYR A 247 5.47 -13.05 3.44
C TYR A 247 5.12 -14.32 4.21
N CYS A 248 4.00 -14.95 3.88
CA CYS A 248 3.38 -15.95 4.76
C CYS A 248 3.53 -17.38 4.25
N ARG A 249 4.34 -17.63 3.22
CA ARG A 249 4.66 -18.98 2.78
C ARG A 249 5.88 -19.52 3.53
N ASN A 250 5.78 -20.74 4.02
CA ASN A 250 6.96 -21.48 4.49
C ASN A 250 7.73 -22.09 3.31
N ALA A 251 8.88 -22.71 3.58
CA ALA A 251 9.72 -23.36 2.57
C ALA A 251 9.01 -24.45 1.74
N SER A 252 7.87 -24.96 2.24
CA SER A 252 7.03 -25.96 1.57
C SER A 252 5.86 -25.36 0.77
N GLY A 253 5.76 -24.03 0.68
CA GLY A 253 4.69 -23.32 -0.03
C GLY A 253 3.34 -23.25 0.69
N LEU A 254 3.27 -23.75 1.94
CA LEU A 254 2.06 -23.68 2.76
C LEU A 254 2.00 -22.33 3.50
N PHE A 255 0.81 -21.74 3.58
CA PHE A 255 0.59 -20.50 4.33
C PHE A 255 0.69 -20.76 5.84
N TRP A 256 1.30 -19.83 6.59
CA TRP A 256 1.22 -19.81 8.05
C TRP A 256 -0.26 -19.74 8.46
N LEU A 257 -0.79 -20.87 8.92
CA LEU A 257 -2.12 -20.90 9.53
C LEU A 257 -2.09 -20.03 10.79
N ASN A 258 -3.00 -19.06 10.84
CA ASN A 258 -3.19 -18.27 12.05
C ASN A 258 -3.67 -19.21 13.17
N PRO A 259 -2.99 -19.31 14.33
CA PRO A 259 -3.42 -20.22 15.40
C PRO A 259 -4.83 -19.91 15.92
N PHE A 260 -5.38 -18.72 15.63
CA PHE A 260 -6.76 -18.35 15.98
C PHE A 260 -7.84 -18.86 15.02
N GLN A 261 -7.51 -19.40 13.85
CA GLN A 261 -8.49 -19.97 12.91
C GLN A 261 -8.80 -21.46 13.17
N LEU A 262 -8.10 -22.11 14.09
CA LEU A 262 -8.27 -23.54 14.41
C LEU A 262 -9.48 -23.87 15.30
N LEU A 263 -10.30 -22.90 15.71
CA LEU A 263 -11.40 -23.13 16.67
C LEU A 263 -12.79 -23.32 16.06
N THR A 264 -12.95 -23.44 14.73
CA THR A 264 -14.29 -23.59 14.13
C THR A 264 -14.53 -24.84 13.29
N THR A 265 -13.59 -25.80 13.26
CA THR A 265 -13.79 -27.06 12.52
C THR A 265 -13.47 -28.29 13.35
N THR A 266 -14.21 -28.48 14.45
CA THR A 266 -14.47 -29.83 14.98
C THR A 266 -15.89 -29.86 15.55
N PHE A 267 -16.76 -30.63 14.88
CA PHE A 267 -18.00 -31.30 15.33
C PHE A 267 -19.05 -31.31 14.22
N LEU A 268 -18.77 -32.06 13.15
CA LEU A 268 -19.82 -32.73 12.37
C LEU A 268 -19.53 -34.23 12.44
N GLY A 269 -20.46 -34.92 13.10
CA GLY A 269 -20.27 -36.24 13.68
C GLY A 269 -19.96 -37.35 12.68
N THR A 270 -19.11 -38.26 13.14
CA THR A 270 -18.98 -39.61 12.61
C THR A 270 -20.26 -40.39 12.93
N ARG A 271 -21.12 -40.61 11.92
CA ARG A 271 -22.10 -41.71 11.97
C ARG A 271 -21.33 -43.01 11.85
N HIS A 272 -21.18 -43.73 12.96
CA HIS A 272 -20.79 -45.14 12.95
C HIS A 272 -22.04 -46.03 13.03
N SER A 273 -22.19 -46.86 12.01
CA SER A 273 -23.11 -47.99 11.99
C SER A 273 -22.57 -49.08 12.92
N SER A 274 -23.41 -49.57 13.84
CA SER A 274 -23.35 -50.98 14.27
C SER A 274 -24.70 -51.45 14.81
N ARG A 275 -25.10 -52.62 14.29
CA ARG A 275 -26.24 -53.46 14.71
C ARG A 275 -26.13 -53.84 16.19
N LEU A 276 -27.25 -53.96 16.90
CA LEU A 276 -27.46 -55.06 17.84
C LEU A 276 -28.91 -55.53 17.82
N ARG A 277 -29.05 -56.85 18.02
CA ARG A 277 -30.26 -57.67 17.98
C ARG A 277 -31.14 -57.43 19.21
N GLY A 278 -32.43 -57.64 19.03
CA GLY A 278 -33.47 -57.81 20.05
C GLY A 278 -34.76 -58.17 19.33
#